data_AF-A0A2P6VFL3-F1
#
_entry.id   AF-A0A2P6VFL3-F1
#
_cell.length_a   1.000
_cell.length_b   1.000
_cell.length_c   1.000
_cell.angle_alpha   90.00
_cell.angle_beta   90.00
_cell.angle_gamma   90.00
#
_symmetry.space_group_name_H-M   'P 1'
#
loop_
_entity.id
_entity.type
_entity.pdbx_description
1 polymer ?
#
loop_
_entity_poly.entity_id
_entity_poly.type
_entity_poly.pdbx_seq_one_letter_code
_entity_poly.pdbx_strand_id
1 'polypeptide(L)'
;MDKRVLKGLAGLAPLAGLGTDDSPFDILQALVELVGAEMDDEGTVSLPQDDEEQPGARGRKRARPSAAAAAAAGEEDEEDEEEEKGGSEEESEEEGDDESHSSDGEPQEDEGMDLADFDLVVEPVKLEDPRTADMVLGPEEIEEGEALFQWLISPVEVDTFYETIQDEVPLLVSRPNNRSYFQGFFSKDEIDRLLKTGKMQYQYNVDVTSFSAGGRKRENYNFNKEAPKEEGAAPELADAATVWRRFGDGCSVRLLHPQRFSDPLWRLVSRLESFLQCPVGCNAYLTPGGTQGFAPHWDDIDAYILQVEGVKRWKVHAPTSPEHVLPRYSSRDFEDSEVGPCVLEVELHPGDLLYLPRGSVHQAESLPDSHSLHLTISANQQRSWAVFLEEALPEALRLAAQNEVEMRRTLPRDYLDYMGVSHEREVPDSEDEGAEGEAHEDPRRAAFVEQLADLVEKVMHHMPIDPVADQLAVQFLQQRLPPPPKKGAAAAAGEAASSGSVGPNTRVALTHRGIARLVIDTEGPEPIAEVHHCMANRRDLHAKKPADEQEALDKDLESVAVEAASTLEFPIGCAEIVDILISAGSGEPGAPEAVRVGDLPAPEGDDDPSPESLVKALLDAGVLEVRGTAAS
;
A
#
# COMPACT_ATOMS: atom_id res chain seq x y z
N MET A 1 -31.53 3.19 -7.44
CA MET A 1 -30.62 2.22 -6.80
C MET A 1 -29.62 1.71 -7.84
N ASP A 2 -28.35 1.68 -7.48
CA ASP A 2 -27.27 1.10 -8.29
C ASP A 2 -27.37 -0.44 -8.32
N LYS A 3 -26.86 -1.08 -9.39
CA LYS A 3 -26.66 -2.53 -9.49
C LYS A 3 -25.80 -3.07 -8.35
N ARG A 4 -24.83 -2.31 -7.82
CA ARG A 4 -24.06 -2.69 -6.62
C ARG A 4 -24.97 -2.86 -5.41
N VAL A 5 -25.76 -1.83 -5.09
CA VAL A 5 -26.75 -1.84 -3.99
C VAL A 5 -27.75 -3.00 -4.16
N LEU A 6 -28.25 -3.22 -5.38
CA LEU A 6 -29.18 -4.32 -5.67
C LEU A 6 -28.54 -5.71 -5.46
N LYS A 7 -27.24 -5.90 -5.76
CA LYS A 7 -26.49 -7.14 -5.46
C LYS A 7 -26.26 -7.29 -3.95
N GLY A 8 -25.94 -6.21 -3.25
CA GLY A 8 -25.75 -6.20 -1.78
C GLY A 8 -27.03 -6.59 -1.04
N LEU A 9 -28.16 -5.96 -1.37
CA LEU A 9 -29.47 -6.30 -0.78
C LEU A 9 -29.84 -7.78 -1.00
N ALA A 10 -29.63 -8.33 -2.19
CA ALA A 10 -29.87 -9.75 -2.46
C ALA A 10 -29.03 -10.69 -1.57
N GLY A 11 -27.81 -10.28 -1.18
CA GLY A 11 -26.96 -11.02 -0.24
C GLY A 11 -27.48 -11.03 1.21
N LEU A 12 -28.30 -10.05 1.61
CA LEU A 12 -28.86 -9.94 2.95
C LEU A 12 -30.19 -10.72 3.13
N ALA A 13 -30.81 -11.20 2.04
CA ALA A 13 -32.08 -11.94 2.08
C ALA A 13 -32.13 -13.10 3.11
N PRO A 14 -31.05 -13.90 3.33
CA PRO A 14 -31.07 -14.97 4.33
C PRO A 14 -31.25 -14.48 5.79
N LEU A 15 -30.86 -13.24 6.10
CA LEU A 15 -31.04 -12.65 7.44
C LEU A 15 -32.52 -12.33 7.73
N ALA A 16 -33.27 -12.00 6.68
CA ALA A 16 -34.72 -11.79 6.71
C ALA A 16 -35.53 -13.09 6.51
N GLY A 17 -34.87 -14.23 6.25
CA GLY A 17 -35.53 -15.50 5.94
C GLY A 17 -36.11 -15.60 4.51
N LEU A 18 -35.67 -14.72 3.60
CA LEU A 18 -36.08 -14.66 2.20
C LEU A 18 -35.04 -15.31 1.27
N GLY A 19 -35.41 -15.53 0.01
CA GLY A 19 -34.54 -16.03 -1.05
C GLY A 19 -33.84 -14.91 -1.81
N THR A 20 -32.74 -15.25 -2.49
CA THR A 20 -31.99 -14.32 -3.38
C THR A 20 -32.77 -13.91 -4.64
N ASP A 21 -33.90 -14.57 -4.92
CA ASP A 21 -34.78 -14.31 -6.07
C ASP A 21 -36.00 -13.43 -5.69
N ASP A 22 -36.20 -13.14 -4.40
CA ASP A 22 -37.27 -12.23 -3.92
C ASP A 22 -36.90 -10.77 -4.24
N SER A 23 -37.87 -9.84 -4.28
CA SER A 23 -37.56 -8.49 -4.77
C SER A 23 -36.73 -7.69 -3.76
N PRO A 24 -35.83 -6.79 -4.22
CA PRO A 24 -35.05 -5.94 -3.34
C PRO A 24 -35.89 -5.07 -2.40
N PHE A 25 -37.14 -4.77 -2.75
CA PHE A 25 -38.08 -4.05 -1.88
C PHE A 25 -38.63 -4.96 -0.77
N ASP A 26 -39.01 -6.20 -1.08
CA ASP A 26 -39.46 -7.18 -0.07
C ASP A 26 -38.34 -7.51 0.93
N ILE A 27 -37.10 -7.63 0.44
CA ILE A 27 -35.91 -7.87 1.26
C ILE A 27 -35.62 -6.66 2.16
N LEU A 28 -35.66 -5.44 1.62
CA LEU A 28 -35.47 -4.22 2.40
C LEU A 28 -36.56 -4.06 3.47
N GLN A 29 -37.83 -4.29 3.11
CA GLN A 29 -38.96 -4.23 4.05
C GLN A 29 -38.82 -5.24 5.20
N ALA A 30 -38.45 -6.48 4.90
CA ALA A 30 -38.28 -7.51 5.93
C ALA A 30 -37.06 -7.26 6.84
N LEU A 31 -36.00 -6.61 6.34
CA LEU A 31 -34.87 -6.13 7.15
C LEU A 31 -35.26 -4.94 8.04
N VAL A 32 -36.09 -4.02 7.54
CA VAL A 32 -36.64 -2.88 8.30
C VAL A 32 -37.52 -3.37 9.46
N GLU A 33 -38.42 -4.34 9.20
CA GLU A 33 -39.22 -4.97 10.26
C GLU A 33 -38.35 -5.69 11.30
N LEU A 34 -37.21 -6.27 10.89
CA LEU A 34 -36.26 -6.95 11.80
C LEU A 34 -35.61 -6.00 12.81
N VAL A 35 -35.37 -4.74 12.42
CA VAL A 35 -34.77 -3.70 13.29
C VAL A 35 -35.80 -2.81 13.99
N GLY A 36 -37.10 -3.01 13.74
CA GLY A 36 -38.18 -2.26 14.38
C GLY A 36 -38.37 -0.84 13.85
N ALA A 37 -37.93 -0.56 12.62
CA ALA A 37 -38.24 0.66 11.89
C ALA A 37 -39.52 0.48 11.04
N GLU A 38 -40.08 1.58 10.54
CA GLU A 38 -41.18 1.57 9.56
C GLU A 38 -40.66 2.06 8.20
N MET A 39 -41.17 1.51 7.10
CA MET A 39 -40.86 1.96 5.72
C MET A 39 -42.16 2.31 4.99
N ASP A 40 -42.15 3.39 4.21
CA ASP A 40 -43.30 3.81 3.41
C ASP A 40 -43.37 3.15 2.01
N ASP A 41 -44.48 3.38 1.30
CA ASP A 41 -44.73 2.86 -0.05
C ASP A 41 -43.73 3.41 -1.11
N GLU A 42 -42.90 4.41 -0.78
CA GLU A 42 -41.86 4.98 -1.66
C GLU A 42 -40.43 4.49 -1.29
N GLY A 43 -40.29 3.75 -0.19
CA GLY A 43 -39.03 3.13 0.27
C GLY A 43 -38.27 3.93 1.34
N THR A 44 -38.88 4.95 1.94
CA THR A 44 -38.25 5.78 2.98
C THR A 44 -38.32 5.08 4.33
N VAL A 45 -37.18 4.86 4.99
CA VAL A 45 -37.10 4.19 6.31
C VAL A 45 -37.09 5.22 7.45
N SER A 46 -37.94 5.01 8.46
CA SER A 46 -38.07 5.85 9.65
C SER A 46 -37.95 5.05 10.94
N LEU A 47 -37.12 5.52 11.88
CA LEU A 47 -37.04 4.96 13.24
C LEU A 47 -38.16 5.54 14.14
N PRO A 48 -38.76 4.74 15.03
CA PRO A 48 -39.76 5.24 15.98
C PRO A 48 -39.15 6.24 16.97
N GLN A 49 -39.87 7.32 17.26
CA GLN A 49 -39.46 8.34 18.24
C GLN A 49 -39.97 8.01 19.65
N ASP A 50 -39.09 8.05 20.65
CA ASP A 50 -39.42 7.81 22.06
C ASP A 50 -40.18 8.99 22.70
N ASP A 51 -41.51 8.93 22.63
CA ASP A 51 -42.44 9.92 23.22
C ASP A 51 -42.69 9.65 24.74
N GLU A 52 -41.72 9.96 25.61
CA GLU A 52 -41.94 10.01 27.08
C GLU A 52 -42.23 11.44 27.59
N GLU A 53 -43.51 11.76 27.80
CA GLU A 53 -43.91 12.92 28.62
C GLU A 53 -43.66 12.69 30.12
N GLN A 54 -43.05 13.66 30.82
CA GLN A 54 -43.52 14.33 32.08
C GLN A 54 -42.38 14.81 33.01
N PRO A 55 -42.64 15.72 33.98
CA PRO A 55 -43.58 16.85 33.96
C PRO A 55 -42.92 18.18 34.40
N GLY A 56 -43.41 19.31 33.85
CA GLY A 56 -42.69 20.60 33.91
C GLY A 56 -42.61 21.35 35.24
N ALA A 57 -41.64 22.29 35.32
CA ALA A 57 -41.53 23.29 36.38
C ALA A 57 -41.22 24.71 35.85
N ARG A 58 -41.97 25.69 36.36
CA ARG A 58 -41.93 27.13 36.01
C ARG A 58 -40.51 27.73 36.04
N GLY A 59 -40.09 28.37 34.95
CA GLY A 59 -38.81 29.09 34.89
C GLY A 59 -38.74 30.36 35.76
N ARG A 60 -37.51 30.77 36.13
CA ARG A 60 -37.22 32.07 36.74
C ARG A 60 -35.77 32.52 36.53
N LYS A 61 -35.58 33.81 36.27
CA LYS A 61 -34.26 34.47 36.12
C LYS A 61 -33.42 34.37 37.41
N ARG A 62 -32.11 34.05 37.33
CA ARG A 62 -31.01 35.04 37.55
C ARG A 62 -29.60 34.43 37.72
N ALA A 63 -28.62 35.22 37.23
CA ALA A 63 -27.29 35.48 37.78
C ALA A 63 -26.22 34.37 37.88
N ARG A 64 -25.03 34.70 37.36
CA ARG A 64 -23.74 34.09 37.74
C ARG A 64 -23.47 34.29 39.25
N PRO A 65 -22.85 33.33 39.95
CA PRO A 65 -22.03 33.62 41.12
C PRO A 65 -20.67 34.21 40.69
N SER A 66 -19.93 34.77 41.65
CA SER A 66 -18.57 35.29 41.48
C SER A 66 -17.71 34.89 42.68
N ALA A 67 -16.51 35.49 42.78
CA ALA A 67 -15.52 35.37 43.86
C ALA A 67 -14.59 34.14 43.82
N ALA A 68 -13.29 34.27 44.17
CA ALA A 68 -12.47 35.49 44.30
C ALA A 68 -10.96 35.13 44.34
N ALA A 69 -10.12 36.10 43.98
CA ALA A 69 -8.70 36.13 44.35
C ALA A 69 -8.28 37.57 44.70
N ALA A 70 -7.45 37.72 45.74
CA ALA A 70 -6.85 38.95 46.23
C ALA A 70 -5.62 38.55 47.10
N ALA A 71 -4.54 39.32 47.28
CA ALA A 71 -4.24 40.68 46.81
C ALA A 71 -2.72 40.92 46.64
N ALA A 72 -2.38 41.95 45.83
CA ALA A 72 -1.32 42.97 45.97
C ALA A 72 0.01 42.72 46.72
N ALA A 73 1.14 43.17 46.13
CA ALA A 73 1.94 44.35 46.55
C ALA A 73 3.22 44.56 45.69
N GLY A 74 3.71 45.81 45.53
CA GLY A 74 4.90 46.20 44.73
C GLY A 74 4.53 46.68 43.31
N GLU A 75 4.68 47.94 42.85
CA GLU A 75 5.45 49.12 43.34
C GLU A 75 6.99 48.91 43.22
N GLU A 76 7.80 49.73 42.55
CA GLU A 76 7.71 51.13 42.02
C GLU A 76 8.49 51.32 40.67
N ASP A 77 8.15 52.36 39.87
CA ASP A 77 8.96 53.38 39.12
C ASP A 77 10.27 52.99 38.34
N GLU A 78 10.90 53.75 37.41
CA GLU A 78 10.73 54.97 36.54
C GLU A 78 11.80 54.79 35.39
N GLU A 79 11.93 55.47 34.24
CA GLU A 79 11.42 56.72 33.62
C GLU A 79 11.33 56.47 32.06
N ASP A 80 11.35 57.49 31.17
CA ASP A 80 11.26 57.37 29.68
C ASP A 80 12.63 57.23 28.94
N GLU A 81 12.63 56.83 27.64
CA GLU A 81 13.22 57.60 26.50
C GLU A 81 13.06 56.91 25.12
N GLU A 82 12.80 57.70 24.06
CA GLU A 82 12.83 57.29 22.64
C GLU A 82 14.18 57.69 21.99
N GLU A 83 14.78 56.88 21.10
CA GLU A 83 15.31 57.33 19.79
C GLU A 83 15.95 56.21 18.93
N GLU A 84 16.28 56.55 17.68
CA GLU A 84 16.58 55.68 16.54
C GLU A 84 17.84 54.78 16.62
N LYS A 85 17.71 53.57 16.07
CA LYS A 85 18.57 52.99 15.00
C LYS A 85 17.71 52.02 14.17
N GLY A 86 17.95 51.83 12.88
CA GLY A 86 19.12 52.18 12.07
C GLY A 86 19.78 50.89 11.57
N GLY A 87 19.16 50.28 10.56
CA GLY A 87 19.40 48.87 10.21
C GLY A 87 20.55 48.62 9.23
N SER A 88 21.07 47.39 9.28
CA SER A 88 21.89 46.75 8.25
C SER A 88 21.98 45.24 8.54
N GLU A 89 21.07 44.47 7.97
CA GLU A 89 21.14 43.01 7.80
C GLU A 89 20.81 42.85 6.30
N GLU A 90 21.79 42.70 5.40
CA GLU A 90 22.77 41.62 5.22
C GLU A 90 22.06 40.30 4.81
N GLU A 91 22.47 39.79 3.65
CA GLU A 91 21.70 38.85 2.83
C GLU A 91 21.82 37.41 3.35
N SER A 92 20.69 36.84 3.78
CA SER A 92 20.54 35.41 4.03
C SER A 92 20.07 34.70 2.75
N GLU A 93 21.02 34.15 1.99
CA GLU A 93 20.72 33.17 0.94
C GLU A 93 20.47 31.82 1.65
N GLU A 94 19.22 31.34 1.63
CA GLU A 94 18.83 30.06 2.25
C GLU A 94 19.29 28.86 1.42
N GLU A 95 19.48 27.73 2.10
CA GLU A 95 20.09 26.52 1.55
C GLU A 95 19.06 25.69 0.74
N GLY A 96 19.54 24.95 -0.26
CA GLY A 96 18.65 24.23 -1.19
C GLY A 96 18.16 22.88 -0.65
N ASP A 97 16.85 22.77 -0.42
CA ASP A 97 16.14 21.49 -0.33
C ASP A 97 16.00 20.82 -1.72
N ASP A 98 15.88 19.49 -1.75
CA ASP A 98 15.69 18.71 -2.99
C ASP A 98 14.34 19.05 -3.66
N GLU A 99 14.34 19.31 -4.98
CA GLU A 99 13.13 19.65 -5.75
C GLU A 99 12.17 18.45 -5.93
N SER A 100 11.34 18.16 -4.91
CA SER A 100 10.01 17.61 -5.21
C SER A 100 9.20 18.72 -5.88
N HIS A 101 8.74 18.53 -7.12
CA HIS A 101 7.93 19.54 -7.83
C HIS A 101 6.61 19.83 -7.09
N SER A 102 6.61 20.85 -6.23
CA SER A 102 5.39 21.46 -5.74
C SER A 102 4.79 22.31 -6.86
N SER A 103 3.54 22.00 -7.21
CA SER A 103 2.68 22.99 -7.85
C SER A 103 2.20 23.91 -6.75
N ASP A 104 2.93 25.00 -6.49
CA ASP A 104 2.60 26.02 -5.49
C ASP A 104 1.31 26.78 -5.88
N GLY A 105 0.17 26.11 -5.69
CA GLY A 105 -1.13 26.75 -5.57
C GLY A 105 -1.37 27.12 -4.11
N GLU A 106 -1.63 28.40 -3.84
CA GLU A 106 -2.38 28.75 -2.63
C GLU A 106 -3.73 28.00 -2.65
N PRO A 107 -4.30 27.61 -1.49
CA PRO A 107 -5.57 26.89 -1.46
C PRO A 107 -6.69 27.80 -1.96
N GLN A 108 -7.04 27.66 -3.25
CA GLN A 108 -8.30 28.14 -3.76
C GLN A 108 -9.42 27.31 -3.12
N GLU A 109 -10.39 27.99 -2.52
CA GLU A 109 -11.62 27.37 -2.02
C GLU A 109 -12.47 26.96 -3.24
N ASP A 110 -12.22 25.76 -3.77
CA ASP A 110 -12.91 25.19 -4.93
C ASP A 110 -14.32 24.71 -4.54
N GLU A 111 -15.25 25.66 -4.34
CA GLU A 111 -16.67 25.43 -4.07
C GLU A 111 -17.41 24.88 -5.31
N GLY A 112 -16.90 23.80 -5.91
CA GLY A 112 -17.32 23.25 -7.20
C GLY A 112 -17.98 21.85 -7.18
N MET A 113 -17.94 21.12 -6.06
CA MET A 113 -18.66 19.84 -5.89
C MET A 113 -19.32 19.75 -4.51
N ASP A 114 -20.57 19.30 -4.48
CA ASP A 114 -21.35 19.22 -3.24
C ASP A 114 -20.83 18.08 -2.34
N LEU A 115 -20.14 18.46 -1.26
CA LEU A 115 -19.60 17.55 -0.26
C LEU A 115 -20.67 16.67 0.42
N ALA A 116 -21.96 16.98 0.26
CA ALA A 116 -23.06 16.16 0.78
C ALA A 116 -23.18 14.77 0.14
N ASP A 117 -22.64 14.54 -1.07
CA ASP A 117 -22.71 13.26 -1.78
C ASP A 117 -21.52 12.30 -1.47
N PHE A 118 -20.49 12.76 -0.73
CA PHE A 118 -19.35 11.92 -0.32
C PHE A 118 -19.46 11.46 1.13
N ASP A 119 -19.71 10.17 1.33
CA ASP A 119 -19.79 9.58 2.67
C ASP A 119 -18.37 9.35 3.27
N LEU A 120 -17.88 10.37 3.99
CA LEU A 120 -16.62 10.28 4.74
C LEU A 120 -16.78 9.55 6.10
N VAL A 121 -17.92 8.90 6.38
CA VAL A 121 -18.15 8.13 7.61
C VAL A 121 -17.46 6.77 7.55
N VAL A 122 -16.20 6.75 7.98
CA VAL A 122 -15.45 5.51 8.18
C VAL A 122 -15.89 4.80 9.47
N GLU A 123 -16.62 3.69 9.36
CA GLU A 123 -16.93 2.79 10.48
C GLU A 123 -15.94 1.60 10.55
N PRO A 124 -15.01 1.55 11.54
CA PRO A 124 -14.03 0.48 11.60
C PRO A 124 -14.63 -0.87 12.01
N VAL A 125 -14.30 -1.93 11.28
CA VAL A 125 -14.70 -3.31 11.60
C VAL A 125 -13.93 -3.80 12.83
N LYS A 126 -14.63 -4.35 13.83
CA LYS A 126 -14.05 -4.74 15.13
C LYS A 126 -14.48 -6.16 15.49
N LEU A 127 -13.53 -7.09 15.54
CA LEU A 127 -13.79 -8.52 15.76
C LEU A 127 -12.91 -9.09 16.89
N GLU A 128 -13.39 -10.14 17.55
CA GLU A 128 -12.62 -10.95 18.49
C GLU A 128 -12.37 -12.33 17.90
N ASP A 129 -11.12 -12.80 17.95
CA ASP A 129 -10.74 -14.18 17.65
C ASP A 129 -10.96 -15.07 18.90
N PRO A 130 -11.94 -16.00 18.88
CA PRO A 130 -12.22 -16.85 20.03
C PRO A 130 -11.21 -17.99 20.20
N ARG A 131 -10.28 -18.19 19.25
CA ARG A 131 -9.38 -19.35 19.20
C ARG A 131 -8.23 -19.22 20.20
N THR A 132 -7.96 -20.30 20.93
CA THR A 132 -6.77 -20.43 21.79
C THR A 132 -5.53 -20.85 20.99
N ALA A 133 -4.34 -20.74 21.60
CA ALA A 133 -3.07 -21.07 20.94
C ALA A 133 -2.96 -22.52 20.44
N ASP A 134 -3.70 -23.47 21.02
CA ASP A 134 -3.77 -24.88 20.61
C ASP A 134 -4.80 -25.15 19.48
N MET A 135 -5.61 -24.15 19.11
CA MET A 135 -6.59 -24.23 18.02
C MET A 135 -6.06 -23.66 16.68
N VAL A 136 -4.85 -23.09 16.67
CA VAL A 136 -4.28 -22.34 15.54
C VAL A 136 -2.96 -23.00 15.10
N LEU A 137 -2.77 -23.18 13.79
CA LEU A 137 -1.51 -23.69 13.24
C LEU A 137 -0.38 -22.67 13.39
N GLY A 138 0.85 -23.15 13.58
CA GLY A 138 2.03 -22.29 13.53
C GLY A 138 2.25 -21.73 12.12
N PRO A 139 2.56 -20.43 11.93
CA PRO A 139 2.75 -19.84 10.61
C PRO A 139 3.93 -20.45 9.83
N GLU A 140 4.87 -21.11 10.51
CA GLU A 140 5.92 -21.90 9.89
C GLU A 140 5.40 -23.17 9.19
N GLU A 141 4.22 -23.68 9.54
CA GLU A 141 3.58 -24.87 8.92
C GLU A 141 2.78 -24.53 7.66
N ILE A 142 2.40 -23.27 7.49
CA ILE A 142 1.56 -22.81 6.37
C ILE A 142 2.46 -22.39 5.21
N GLU A 143 2.63 -23.26 4.20
CA GLU A 143 3.49 -23.00 3.04
C GLU A 143 2.82 -22.18 1.93
N GLU A 144 1.48 -22.14 1.86
CA GLU A 144 0.73 -21.42 0.82
C GLU A 144 0.39 -19.97 1.27
N GLY A 145 0.56 -19.00 0.36
CA GLY A 145 0.42 -17.57 0.67
C GLY A 145 -1.01 -17.16 1.07
N GLU A 146 -2.02 -17.66 0.35
CA GLU A 146 -3.44 -17.42 0.63
C GLU A 146 -3.83 -17.93 2.02
N ALA A 147 -3.45 -19.17 2.35
CA ALA A 147 -3.68 -19.75 3.67
C ALA A 147 -2.94 -19.00 4.79
N LEU A 148 -1.79 -18.36 4.49
CA LEU A 148 -1.06 -17.53 5.44
C LEU A 148 -1.71 -16.14 5.61
N PHE A 149 -2.29 -15.58 4.54
CA PHE A 149 -3.08 -14.36 4.61
C PHE A 149 -4.38 -14.59 5.39
N GLN A 150 -5.13 -15.66 5.09
CA GLN A 150 -6.26 -16.12 5.91
C GLN A 150 -5.85 -16.27 7.38
N TRP A 151 -4.71 -16.92 7.66
CA TRP A 151 -4.19 -17.02 9.03
C TRP A 151 -3.90 -15.66 9.68
N LEU A 152 -3.45 -14.66 8.92
CA LEU A 152 -3.19 -13.31 9.43
C LEU A 152 -4.48 -12.58 9.83
N ILE A 153 -5.50 -12.58 8.96
CA ILE A 153 -6.74 -11.80 9.13
C ILE A 153 -7.88 -12.55 9.85
N SER A 154 -7.79 -13.88 10.02
CA SER A 154 -8.81 -14.71 10.68
C SER A 154 -9.17 -14.14 12.08
N PRO A 155 -10.47 -13.97 12.41
CA PRO A 155 -11.63 -14.68 11.87
C PRO A 155 -12.29 -14.08 10.62
N VAL A 156 -11.73 -13.06 9.96
CA VAL A 156 -12.21 -12.62 8.64
C VAL A 156 -11.82 -13.65 7.58
N GLU A 157 -12.76 -14.01 6.70
CA GLU A 157 -12.48 -14.85 5.53
C GLU A 157 -11.94 -14.00 4.37
N VAL A 158 -10.98 -14.53 3.59
CA VAL A 158 -10.28 -13.78 2.53
C VAL A 158 -11.21 -13.05 1.58
N ASP A 159 -12.25 -13.72 1.05
CA ASP A 159 -13.20 -13.10 0.12
C ASP A 159 -13.91 -11.88 0.74
N THR A 160 -14.34 -11.99 2.00
CA THR A 160 -15.00 -10.89 2.73
C THR A 160 -14.06 -9.71 2.97
N PHE A 161 -12.76 -9.96 3.18
CA PHE A 161 -11.78 -8.87 3.30
C PHE A 161 -11.67 -8.07 1.99
N TYR A 162 -11.60 -8.74 0.84
CA TYR A 162 -11.53 -8.07 -0.46
C TYR A 162 -12.87 -7.50 -0.94
N GLU A 163 -14.01 -8.06 -0.55
CA GLU A 163 -15.34 -7.55 -0.94
C GLU A 163 -15.83 -6.37 -0.08
N THR A 164 -15.39 -6.22 1.19
CA THR A 164 -15.96 -5.23 2.11
C THR A 164 -15.00 -4.55 3.10
N ILE A 165 -13.67 -4.72 2.98
CA ILE A 165 -12.71 -4.15 3.97
C ILE A 165 -11.51 -3.47 3.29
N GLN A 166 -10.83 -4.13 2.34
CA GLN A 166 -9.71 -3.51 1.63
C GLN A 166 -10.18 -2.25 0.91
N ASP A 167 -9.35 -1.19 0.93
CA ASP A 167 -9.63 0.13 0.37
C ASP A 167 -10.81 0.90 1.03
N GLU A 168 -11.71 0.24 1.75
CA GLU A 168 -12.92 0.85 2.33
C GLU A 168 -12.74 1.27 3.80
N VAL A 169 -12.36 0.35 4.71
CA VAL A 169 -12.42 0.58 6.18
C VAL A 169 -11.31 -0.08 7.00
N PRO A 170 -10.85 0.54 8.11
CA PRO A 170 -9.94 -0.11 9.06
C PRO A 170 -10.55 -1.35 9.72
N LEU A 171 -9.73 -2.39 9.94
CA LEU A 171 -10.13 -3.65 10.59
C LEU A 171 -9.28 -3.94 11.83
N LEU A 172 -9.93 -4.08 12.99
CA LEU A 172 -9.35 -4.54 14.24
C LEU A 172 -9.71 -6.01 14.49
N VAL A 173 -8.70 -6.87 14.68
CA VAL A 173 -8.87 -8.24 15.18
C VAL A 173 -8.19 -8.39 16.53
N SER A 174 -8.99 -8.48 17.59
CA SER A 174 -8.57 -8.69 18.97
C SER A 174 -8.40 -10.18 19.27
N ARG A 175 -7.30 -10.59 19.91
CA ARG A 175 -6.96 -11.99 20.22
C ARG A 175 -6.69 -12.24 21.71
N PRO A 176 -7.65 -11.96 22.62
CA PRO A 176 -7.46 -12.10 24.07
C PRO A 176 -7.10 -13.54 24.48
N ASN A 177 -7.58 -14.54 23.74
CA ASN A 177 -7.37 -15.96 24.01
C ASN A 177 -6.05 -16.52 23.44
N ASN A 178 -5.33 -15.76 22.60
CA ASN A 178 -4.04 -16.15 22.04
C ASN A 178 -3.07 -14.96 21.96
N ARG A 179 -2.60 -14.50 23.12
CA ARG A 179 -1.56 -13.46 23.23
C ARG A 179 -0.18 -13.87 22.69
N SER A 180 -0.03 -15.10 22.21
CA SER A 180 1.15 -15.66 21.56
C SER A 180 1.07 -15.68 20.03
N TYR A 181 -0.01 -15.19 19.39
CA TYR A 181 -0.27 -15.36 17.95
C TYR A 181 0.89 -14.96 17.02
N PHE A 182 1.59 -13.87 17.35
CA PHE A 182 2.74 -13.35 16.58
C PHE A 182 4.10 -13.63 17.23
N GLN A 183 4.15 -14.47 18.27
CA GLN A 183 5.38 -14.81 18.97
C GLN A 183 6.35 -15.58 18.06
N GLY A 184 7.61 -15.13 18.02
CA GLY A 184 8.67 -15.79 17.25
C GLY A 184 8.95 -15.20 15.86
N PHE A 185 8.13 -14.26 15.37
CA PHE A 185 8.46 -13.49 14.17
C PHE A 185 9.62 -12.52 14.41
N PHE A 186 9.57 -11.77 15.51
CA PHE A 186 10.59 -10.78 15.88
C PHE A 186 10.59 -10.52 17.39
N SER A 187 11.60 -9.83 17.90
CA SER A 187 11.67 -9.41 19.31
C SER A 187 12.63 -8.24 19.53
N LYS A 188 12.56 -7.63 20.73
CA LYS A 188 13.52 -6.64 21.21
C LYS A 188 14.94 -7.18 21.31
N ASP A 189 15.10 -8.46 21.69
CA ASP A 189 16.39 -9.15 21.73
C ASP A 189 16.98 -9.34 20.32
N GLU A 190 16.14 -9.50 19.29
CA GLU A 190 16.58 -9.59 17.90
C GLU A 190 17.05 -8.22 17.37
N ILE A 191 16.40 -7.12 17.77
CA ILE A 191 16.89 -5.75 17.52
C ILE A 191 18.28 -5.56 18.16
N ASP A 192 18.44 -5.95 19.43
CA ASP A 192 19.72 -5.90 20.14
C ASP A 192 20.81 -6.72 19.43
N ARG A 193 20.48 -7.94 19.00
CA ARG A 193 21.37 -8.82 18.23
C ARG A 193 21.82 -8.17 16.92
N LEU A 194 20.90 -7.55 16.18
CA LEU A 194 21.18 -6.92 14.90
C LEU A 194 22.05 -5.66 15.06
N LEU A 195 21.72 -4.77 16.00
CA LEU A 195 22.55 -3.60 16.32
C LEU A 195 23.98 -4.02 16.71
N LYS A 196 24.12 -5.06 17.55
CA LYS A 196 25.42 -5.60 17.98
C LYS A 196 26.25 -6.27 16.87
N THR A 197 25.72 -6.42 15.65
CA THR A 197 26.54 -6.81 14.49
C THR A 197 27.50 -5.70 14.03
N GLY A 198 27.22 -4.44 14.37
CA GLY A 198 27.94 -3.28 13.84
C GLY A 198 27.74 -3.04 12.34
N LYS A 199 26.68 -3.62 11.73
CA LYS A 199 26.36 -3.52 10.30
C LYS A 199 25.10 -2.71 9.97
N MET A 200 24.29 -2.36 10.96
CA MET A 200 23.08 -1.56 10.74
C MET A 200 23.49 -0.11 10.48
N GLN A 201 22.99 0.47 9.39
CA GLN A 201 23.20 1.87 9.03
C GLN A 201 21.95 2.71 9.37
N TYR A 202 22.15 3.94 9.84
CA TYR A 202 21.05 4.89 10.03
C TYR A 202 20.36 5.20 8.69
N GLN A 203 19.05 5.51 8.71
CA GLN A 203 18.17 5.78 7.55
C GLN A 203 17.98 4.60 6.57
N TYR A 204 18.91 3.65 6.49
CA TYR A 204 18.85 2.50 5.59
C TYR A 204 18.44 1.18 6.29
N ASN A 205 18.75 1.03 7.58
CA ASN A 205 18.37 -0.14 8.39
C ASN A 205 17.72 0.24 9.72
N VAL A 206 18.07 1.37 10.33
CA VAL A 206 17.52 1.81 11.60
C VAL A 206 17.31 3.32 11.64
N ASP A 207 16.21 3.75 12.25
CA ASP A 207 16.01 5.14 12.67
C ASP A 207 15.81 5.20 14.18
N VAL A 208 16.21 6.32 14.78
CA VAL A 208 15.87 6.67 16.15
C VAL A 208 15.16 8.01 16.11
N THR A 209 13.93 8.08 16.65
CA THR A 209 13.06 9.25 16.52
C THR A 209 12.19 9.43 17.75
N SER A 210 11.80 10.67 18.05
CA SER A 210 10.85 10.99 19.12
C SER A 210 9.83 12.01 18.66
N PHE A 211 8.63 11.96 19.23
CA PHE A 211 7.61 12.99 19.07
C PHE A 211 7.21 13.54 20.44
N SER A 212 7.33 14.85 20.62
CA SER A 212 6.91 15.52 21.84
C SER A 212 5.54 16.18 21.63
N ALA A 213 4.47 15.61 22.17
CA ALA A 213 3.13 16.21 22.09
C ALA A 213 3.08 17.65 22.67
N GLY A 214 3.94 17.97 23.64
CA GLY A 214 4.08 19.33 24.19
C GLY A 214 4.90 20.30 23.35
N GLY A 215 5.58 19.84 22.31
CA GLY A 215 6.33 20.66 21.34
C GLY A 215 5.89 20.47 19.88
N ARG A 216 4.91 19.59 19.62
CA ARG A 216 4.36 19.20 18.31
C ARG A 216 5.37 18.82 17.22
N LYS A 217 6.61 18.52 17.60
CA LYS A 217 7.71 18.24 16.67
C LYS A 217 8.16 16.78 16.75
N ARG A 218 8.35 16.17 15.57
CA ARG A 218 9.09 14.93 15.37
C ARG A 218 10.58 15.27 15.22
N GLU A 219 11.45 14.59 15.96
CA GLU A 219 12.90 14.82 15.93
C GLU A 219 13.65 13.52 15.63
N ASN A 220 14.55 13.57 14.64
CA ASN A 220 15.31 12.41 14.19
C ASN A 220 16.75 12.44 14.74
N TYR A 221 17.16 11.30 15.31
CA TYR A 221 18.38 11.13 16.09
C TYR A 221 19.32 10.10 15.43
N ASN A 222 19.52 10.26 14.11
CA ASN A 222 20.18 9.30 13.21
C ASN A 222 21.71 9.48 13.11
N PHE A 223 22.36 9.72 14.25
CA PHE A 223 23.80 10.04 14.35
C PHE A 223 24.39 9.58 15.70
N ASN A 224 25.63 9.10 15.74
CA ASN A 224 26.22 8.55 16.97
C ASN A 224 26.70 9.61 17.97
N LYS A 225 26.97 10.82 17.47
CA LYS A 225 27.49 11.95 18.26
C LYS A 225 26.37 12.69 19.02
N GLU A 226 26.71 13.79 19.67
CA GLU A 226 25.77 14.69 20.35
C GLU A 226 24.98 15.58 19.39
N ALA A 227 25.48 15.78 18.17
CA ALA A 227 24.86 16.51 17.07
C ALA A 227 24.95 15.71 15.76
N PRO A 228 24.10 16.00 14.75
CA PRO A 228 24.23 15.45 13.40
C PRO A 228 25.56 15.87 12.73
N LYS A 229 25.77 15.40 11.49
CA LYS A 229 26.80 15.94 10.60
C LYS A 229 26.23 17.15 9.86
N GLU A 230 27.10 17.79 9.07
CA GLU A 230 26.71 18.72 7.99
C GLU A 230 25.73 18.05 7.02
N GLU A 231 24.90 18.87 6.35
CA GLU A 231 23.91 18.46 5.35
C GLU A 231 24.54 17.58 4.25
N GLY A 232 23.77 16.64 3.68
CA GLY A 232 24.25 15.73 2.63
C GLY A 232 25.33 14.71 3.06
N ALA A 233 25.78 14.71 4.33
CA ALA A 233 26.82 13.80 4.77
C ALA A 233 26.32 12.35 4.91
N ALA A 234 26.98 11.42 4.21
CA ALA A 234 26.58 10.01 4.11
C ALA A 234 26.19 9.34 5.47
N PRO A 235 25.06 8.59 5.52
CA PRO A 235 24.54 7.99 6.75
C PRO A 235 25.55 7.03 7.38
N GLU A 236 25.66 7.04 8.72
CA GLU A 236 26.66 6.21 9.42
C GLU A 236 26.10 4.92 10.03
N LEU A 237 27.01 3.99 10.31
CA LEU A 237 26.70 2.77 11.06
C LEU A 237 26.25 3.13 12.47
N ALA A 238 25.14 2.56 12.91
CA ALA A 238 24.54 2.84 14.20
C ALA A 238 25.27 2.11 15.33
N ASP A 239 25.80 2.86 16.30
CA ASP A 239 26.35 2.34 17.54
C ASP A 239 25.21 1.83 18.44
N ALA A 240 25.23 0.54 18.74
CA ALA A 240 24.25 -0.12 19.60
C ALA A 240 24.14 0.54 20.99
N ALA A 241 25.24 1.05 21.55
CA ALA A 241 25.20 1.72 22.86
C ALA A 241 24.49 3.08 22.79
N THR A 242 24.65 3.81 21.67
CA THR A 242 23.98 5.10 21.43
C THR A 242 22.50 4.93 21.09
N VAL A 243 22.13 3.92 20.29
CA VAL A 243 20.72 3.59 20.04
C VAL A 243 20.02 3.20 21.36
N TRP A 244 20.62 2.31 22.16
CA TRP A 244 20.02 1.92 23.45
C TRP A 244 20.01 3.03 24.50
N ARG A 245 20.98 3.96 24.48
CA ARG A 245 20.95 5.18 25.30
C ARG A 245 19.69 5.99 24.98
N ARG A 246 19.49 6.36 23.71
CA ARG A 246 18.34 7.17 23.26
C ARG A 246 17.00 6.49 23.48
N PHE A 247 16.94 5.17 23.36
CA PHE A 247 15.74 4.40 23.75
C PHE A 247 15.43 4.54 25.25
N GLY A 248 16.46 4.57 26.10
CA GLY A 248 16.32 4.89 27.52
C GLY A 248 15.94 6.35 27.79
N ASP A 249 16.37 7.27 26.92
CA ASP A 249 16.02 8.70 26.96
C ASP A 249 14.63 9.02 26.37
N GLY A 250 13.88 8.01 25.88
CA GLY A 250 12.50 8.14 25.41
C GLY A 250 12.28 8.09 23.89
N CYS A 251 13.33 7.86 23.08
CA CYS A 251 13.19 7.75 21.63
C CYS A 251 12.65 6.37 21.21
N SER A 252 11.77 6.34 20.20
CA SER A 252 11.44 5.11 19.46
C SER A 252 12.59 4.69 18.55
N VAL A 253 12.71 3.38 18.33
CA VAL A 253 13.63 2.77 17.35
C VAL A 253 12.78 2.11 16.25
N ARG A 254 12.91 2.58 15.01
CA ARG A 254 12.33 1.92 13.82
C ARG A 254 13.42 1.09 13.17
N LEU A 255 13.19 -0.18 12.91
CA LEU A 255 14.08 -1.05 12.15
C LEU A 255 13.44 -1.34 10.78
N LEU A 256 14.15 -0.95 9.73
CA LEU A 256 13.71 -0.96 8.34
C LEU A 256 13.99 -2.31 7.68
N HIS A 257 12.97 -2.87 7.02
CA HIS A 257 13.04 -4.14 6.29
C HIS A 257 13.71 -5.32 7.04
N PRO A 258 13.30 -5.64 8.29
CA PRO A 258 13.93 -6.69 9.10
C PRO A 258 13.83 -8.09 8.48
N GLN A 259 12.96 -8.34 7.48
CA GLN A 259 12.94 -9.56 6.69
C GLN A 259 14.26 -9.83 5.92
N ARG A 260 15.05 -8.78 5.63
CA ARG A 260 16.43 -8.92 5.12
C ARG A 260 17.32 -9.76 6.05
N PHE A 261 17.02 -9.80 7.36
CA PHE A 261 17.87 -10.38 8.40
C PHE A 261 17.19 -11.42 9.30
N SER A 262 15.86 -11.37 9.46
CA SER A 262 15.04 -12.32 10.23
C SER A 262 14.41 -13.37 9.31
N ASP A 263 14.76 -14.64 9.55
CA ASP A 263 14.26 -15.80 8.80
C ASP A 263 12.74 -16.04 8.92
N PRO A 264 12.13 -15.91 10.12
CA PRO A 264 10.67 -15.90 10.27
C PRO A 264 9.98 -14.83 9.43
N LEU A 265 10.51 -13.60 9.41
CA LEU A 265 9.93 -12.49 8.63
C LEU A 265 10.13 -12.67 7.13
N TRP A 266 11.24 -13.23 6.68
CA TRP A 266 11.42 -13.62 5.27
C TRP A 266 10.34 -14.61 4.82
N ARG A 267 10.06 -15.64 5.62
CA ARG A 267 9.00 -16.61 5.33
C ARG A 267 7.61 -15.98 5.33
N LEU A 268 7.33 -15.06 6.25
CA LEU A 268 6.07 -14.31 6.29
C LEU A 268 5.90 -13.46 5.01
N VAL A 269 6.80 -12.51 4.79
CA VAL A 269 6.70 -11.52 3.71
C VAL A 269 6.73 -12.18 2.34
N SER A 270 7.65 -13.11 2.08
CA SER A 270 7.77 -13.75 0.75
C SER A 270 6.56 -14.61 0.36
N ARG A 271 5.89 -15.23 1.35
CA ARG A 271 4.64 -15.97 1.11
C ARG A 271 3.45 -15.00 0.90
N LEU A 272 3.41 -13.88 1.61
CA LEU A 272 2.41 -12.83 1.38
C LEU A 272 2.54 -12.21 -0.01
N GLU A 273 3.75 -11.88 -0.48
CA GLU A 273 3.99 -11.43 -1.87
C GLU A 273 3.43 -12.42 -2.91
N SER A 274 3.60 -13.73 -2.71
CA SER A 274 3.09 -14.75 -3.64
C SER A 274 1.56 -14.86 -3.67
N PHE A 275 0.84 -14.25 -2.71
CA PHE A 275 -0.62 -14.18 -2.73
C PHE A 275 -1.12 -12.79 -3.11
N LEU A 276 -0.59 -11.74 -2.48
CA LEU A 276 -1.00 -10.36 -2.73
C LEU A 276 -0.59 -9.90 -4.14
N GLN A 277 0.45 -10.49 -4.75
CA GLN A 277 0.98 -10.13 -6.08
C GLN A 277 1.37 -8.65 -6.19
N CYS A 278 2.00 -8.14 -5.14
CA CYS A 278 2.63 -6.82 -5.07
C CYS A 278 3.85 -6.89 -4.14
N PRO A 279 4.80 -5.93 -4.20
CA PRO A 279 5.89 -5.86 -3.23
C PRO A 279 5.36 -5.70 -1.82
N VAL A 280 5.89 -6.47 -0.86
CA VAL A 280 5.45 -6.42 0.55
C VAL A 280 6.59 -5.97 1.45
N GLY A 281 6.41 -4.84 2.11
CA GLY A 281 7.35 -4.31 3.09
C GLY A 281 7.16 -4.89 4.49
N CYS A 282 8.13 -4.62 5.36
CA CYS A 282 7.97 -4.79 6.80
C CYS A 282 8.85 -3.75 7.51
N ASN A 283 8.34 -3.14 8.58
CA ASN A 283 9.09 -2.30 9.51
C ASN A 283 8.77 -2.74 10.94
N ALA A 284 9.77 -2.76 11.82
CA ALA A 284 9.59 -3.04 13.24
C ALA A 284 9.73 -1.77 14.07
N TYR A 285 8.76 -1.47 14.94
CA TYR A 285 8.72 -0.22 15.71
C TYR A 285 8.76 -0.52 17.21
N LEU A 286 9.90 -0.22 17.84
CA LEU A 286 10.10 -0.37 19.28
C LEU A 286 10.00 1.00 19.97
N THR A 287 8.92 1.24 20.72
CA THR A 287 8.66 2.51 21.42
C THR A 287 8.78 2.30 22.95
N PRO A 288 9.52 3.15 23.69
CA PRO A 288 9.63 3.03 25.15
C PRO A 288 8.33 3.47 25.86
N GLY A 289 8.12 2.99 27.10
CA GLY A 289 6.86 3.21 27.83
C GLY A 289 6.60 4.69 28.12
N GLY A 290 5.35 5.12 27.92
CA GLY A 290 4.91 6.50 28.12
C GLY A 290 5.37 7.48 27.05
N THR A 291 5.70 7.01 25.84
CA THR A 291 6.23 7.86 24.75
C THR A 291 5.54 7.61 23.41
N GLN A 292 5.69 8.58 22.51
CA GLN A 292 5.25 8.55 21.12
C GLN A 292 6.48 8.81 20.21
N GLY A 293 6.57 8.09 19.09
CA GLY A 293 7.71 8.19 18.17
C GLY A 293 7.47 9.09 16.96
N PHE A 294 6.23 9.19 16.51
CA PHE A 294 5.83 9.81 15.25
C PHE A 294 4.60 10.69 15.49
N ALA A 295 4.47 11.77 14.72
CA ALA A 295 3.25 12.59 14.69
C ALA A 295 2.09 11.81 14.03
N PRO A 296 0.86 12.34 14.03
CA PRO A 296 -0.19 11.85 13.13
C PRO A 296 0.21 11.99 11.67
N HIS A 297 -0.03 10.95 10.87
CA HIS A 297 0.23 10.90 9.42
C HIS A 297 -0.63 9.81 8.76
N TRP A 298 -0.70 9.79 7.43
CA TRP A 298 -1.06 8.60 6.65
C TRP A 298 0.11 8.13 5.80
N ASP A 299 0.12 6.84 5.46
CA ASP A 299 1.04 6.27 4.48
C ASP A 299 0.34 6.03 3.13
N ASP A 300 1.13 5.86 2.06
CA ASP A 300 0.72 5.44 0.71
C ASP A 300 0.56 3.91 0.55
N ILE A 301 0.49 3.18 1.67
CA ILE A 301 0.42 1.71 1.72
C ILE A 301 -0.73 1.20 2.56
N ASP A 302 -1.13 -0.03 2.25
CA ASP A 302 -2.02 -0.82 3.09
C ASP A 302 -1.21 -1.39 4.26
N ALA A 303 -1.51 -0.95 5.48
CA ALA A 303 -0.75 -1.26 6.69
C ALA A 303 -1.42 -2.37 7.51
N TYR A 304 -0.73 -3.50 7.69
CA TYR A 304 -1.12 -4.58 8.58
C TYR A 304 -0.21 -4.57 9.81
N ILE A 305 -0.73 -4.11 10.94
CA ILE A 305 -0.01 -3.84 12.18
C ILE A 305 -0.19 -5.01 13.14
N LEU A 306 0.87 -5.81 13.31
CA LEU A 306 0.93 -6.99 14.17
C LEU A 306 1.60 -6.59 15.49
N GLN A 307 0.84 -6.56 16.60
CA GLN A 307 1.41 -6.25 17.92
C GLN A 307 2.14 -7.49 18.50
N VAL A 308 3.42 -7.35 18.87
CA VAL A 308 4.31 -8.49 19.23
C VAL A 308 4.75 -8.46 20.69
N GLU A 309 5.14 -7.31 21.24
CA GLU A 309 5.49 -7.17 22.67
C GLU A 309 4.83 -5.93 23.28
N GLY A 310 4.40 -6.04 24.55
CA GLY A 310 3.82 -4.92 25.28
C GLY A 310 2.51 -4.40 24.68
N VAL A 311 2.17 -3.15 24.98
CA VAL A 311 0.86 -2.56 24.64
C VAL A 311 1.05 -1.15 24.06
N LYS A 312 0.36 -0.87 22.94
CA LYS A 312 0.33 0.45 22.31
C LYS A 312 -1.10 0.94 22.16
N ARG A 313 -1.36 2.19 22.55
CA ARG A 313 -2.63 2.86 22.24
C ARG A 313 -2.51 3.49 20.86
N TRP A 314 -3.45 3.15 19.98
CA TRP A 314 -3.58 3.67 18.63
C TRP A 314 -4.81 4.56 18.53
N LYS A 315 -4.69 5.62 17.73
CA LYS A 315 -5.81 6.41 17.23
C LYS A 315 -5.80 6.38 15.71
N VAL A 316 -6.97 6.20 15.11
CA VAL A 316 -7.23 6.30 13.67
C VAL A 316 -8.34 7.33 13.47
N HIS A 317 -8.14 8.22 12.52
CA HIS A 317 -9.01 9.35 12.23
C HIS A 317 -9.61 9.20 10.82
N ALA A 318 -10.83 9.69 10.62
CA ALA A 318 -11.44 9.76 9.29
C ALA A 318 -10.67 10.74 8.37
N PRO A 319 -10.70 10.54 7.04
CA PRO A 319 -10.25 11.56 6.09
C PRO A 319 -11.04 12.86 6.28
N THR A 320 -10.38 14.00 6.07
CA THR A 320 -11.00 15.33 6.19
C THR A 320 -11.74 15.78 4.94
N SER A 321 -11.45 15.14 3.80
CA SER A 321 -11.84 15.56 2.46
C SER A 321 -11.63 14.42 1.44
N PRO A 322 -12.30 14.42 0.28
CA PRO A 322 -12.28 13.29 -0.66
C PRO A 322 -10.90 12.97 -1.24
N GLU A 323 -10.04 13.98 -1.47
CA GLU A 323 -8.68 13.81 -1.99
C GLU A 323 -7.70 13.17 -1.00
N HIS A 324 -8.09 13.05 0.28
CA HIS A 324 -7.38 12.28 1.29
C HIS A 324 -7.84 10.81 1.37
N VAL A 325 -8.78 10.39 0.51
CA VAL A 325 -9.21 8.98 0.38
C VAL A 325 -8.30 8.24 -0.61
N LEU A 326 -7.70 7.14 -0.17
CA LEU A 326 -6.80 6.29 -0.96
C LEU A 326 -5.65 7.03 -1.69
N PRO A 327 -4.97 7.99 -1.04
CA PRO A 327 -3.98 8.87 -1.66
C PRO A 327 -2.79 8.09 -2.22
N ARG A 328 -2.20 8.64 -3.28
CA ARG A 328 -1.02 8.05 -3.95
C ARG A 328 0.28 8.21 -3.18
N TYR A 329 0.35 9.12 -2.21
CA TYR A 329 1.58 9.50 -1.51
C TYR A 329 1.32 9.71 -0.02
N SER A 330 2.31 9.38 0.83
CA SER A 330 2.25 9.57 2.28
C SER A 330 2.14 11.04 2.63
N SER A 331 1.49 11.36 3.75
CA SER A 331 1.40 12.74 4.22
C SER A 331 2.72 13.24 4.81
N ARG A 332 2.81 14.56 4.99
CA ARG A 332 3.66 15.14 6.04
C ARG A 332 3.18 14.74 7.44
N ASP A 333 3.97 15.07 8.45
CA ASP A 333 3.47 15.08 9.84
C ASP A 333 2.34 16.15 9.97
N PHE A 334 1.27 15.82 10.69
CA PHE A 334 0.13 16.71 10.99
C PHE A 334 0.13 17.21 12.44
N GLU A 335 -0.49 18.38 12.68
CA GLU A 335 -0.89 18.83 14.01
C GLU A 335 -2.26 18.27 14.43
N ASP A 336 -2.55 18.27 15.75
CA ASP A 336 -3.84 17.79 16.31
C ASP A 336 -5.08 18.54 15.78
N SER A 337 -4.90 19.69 15.13
CA SER A 337 -5.94 20.51 14.52
C SER A 337 -6.21 20.18 13.05
N GLU A 338 -5.37 19.35 12.43
CA GLU A 338 -5.45 18.98 11.00
C GLU A 338 -6.01 17.57 10.80
N VAL A 339 -6.06 16.77 11.86
CA VAL A 339 -6.60 15.40 11.83
C VAL A 339 -8.13 15.39 11.95
N GLY A 340 -8.78 14.51 11.20
CA GLY A 340 -10.23 14.31 11.24
C GLY A 340 -10.75 13.73 12.58
N PRO A 341 -12.06 13.45 12.69
CA PRO A 341 -12.63 12.82 13.87
C PRO A 341 -12.03 11.43 14.11
N CYS A 342 -11.70 11.12 15.37
CA CYS A 342 -11.13 9.82 15.75
C CYS A 342 -12.20 8.71 15.70
N VAL A 343 -12.12 7.82 14.71
CA VAL A 343 -13.07 6.71 14.47
C VAL A 343 -12.68 5.41 15.21
N LEU A 344 -11.40 5.27 15.57
CA LEU A 344 -10.91 4.17 16.40
C LEU A 344 -9.87 4.67 17.41
N GLU A 345 -10.15 4.51 18.70
CA GLU A 345 -9.14 4.54 19.77
C GLU A 345 -9.10 3.14 20.41
N VAL A 346 -7.92 2.51 20.44
CA VAL A 346 -7.76 1.11 20.88
C VAL A 346 -6.39 0.88 21.51
N GLU A 347 -6.31 -0.01 22.52
CA GLU A 347 -5.04 -0.52 23.04
C GLU A 347 -4.76 -1.90 22.42
N LEU A 348 -3.79 -1.98 21.51
CA LEU A 348 -3.34 -3.25 20.94
C LEU A 348 -2.41 -3.96 21.92
N HIS A 349 -2.74 -5.20 22.25
CA HIS A 349 -1.93 -6.14 23.04
C HIS A 349 -1.31 -7.21 22.12
N PRO A 350 -0.34 -8.02 22.60
CA PRO A 350 0.31 -9.01 21.76
C PRO A 350 -0.68 -9.98 21.10
N GLY A 351 -0.48 -10.26 19.81
CA GLY A 351 -1.38 -11.08 18.99
C GLY A 351 -2.54 -10.32 18.33
N ASP A 352 -2.81 -9.07 18.70
CA ASP A 352 -3.81 -8.22 18.03
C ASP A 352 -3.30 -7.73 16.67
N LEU A 353 -4.20 -7.70 15.68
CA LEU A 353 -3.99 -7.14 14.35
C LEU A 353 -4.82 -5.86 14.19
N LEU A 354 -4.24 -4.83 13.60
CA LEU A 354 -4.95 -3.68 13.03
C LEU A 354 -4.57 -3.54 11.56
N TYR A 355 -5.55 -3.61 10.65
CA TYR A 355 -5.41 -3.24 9.23
C TYR A 355 -5.90 -1.81 9.03
N LEU A 356 -5.14 -1.02 8.26
CA LEU A 356 -5.48 0.32 7.80
C LEU A 356 -5.31 0.38 6.26
N PRO A 357 -6.31 0.82 5.47
CA PRO A 357 -6.09 1.21 4.09
C PRO A 357 -5.24 2.49 4.00
N ARG A 358 -4.50 2.67 2.91
CA ARG A 358 -3.71 3.90 2.65
C ARG A 358 -4.59 5.16 2.75
N GLY A 359 -4.04 6.26 3.28
CA GLY A 359 -4.81 7.47 3.64
C GLY A 359 -5.39 7.47 5.06
N SER A 360 -5.40 6.34 5.77
CA SER A 360 -5.82 6.29 7.18
C SER A 360 -4.87 7.10 8.08
N VAL A 361 -5.28 8.32 8.44
CA VAL A 361 -4.58 9.16 9.43
C VAL A 361 -4.51 8.42 10.76
N HIS A 362 -3.30 8.16 11.24
CA HIS A 362 -3.09 7.38 12.46
C HIS A 362 -1.93 7.90 13.32
N GLN A 363 -1.98 7.58 14.61
CA GLN A 363 -0.92 7.86 15.58
C GLN A 363 -0.93 6.84 16.72
N ALA A 364 0.22 6.64 17.40
CA ALA A 364 0.31 5.65 18.48
C ALA A 364 1.34 5.94 19.58
N GLU A 365 0.90 5.88 20.84
CA GLU A 365 1.68 6.03 22.07
C GLU A 365 1.83 4.68 22.82
N SER A 366 2.95 4.46 23.51
CA SER A 366 3.10 3.26 24.38
C SER A 366 2.65 3.56 25.80
N LEU A 367 2.00 2.60 26.46
CA LEU A 367 1.55 2.79 27.84
C LEU A 367 2.72 3.02 28.82
N PRO A 368 2.54 3.74 29.94
CA PRO A 368 3.64 4.14 30.83
C PRO A 368 4.50 2.99 31.37
N ASP A 369 3.90 1.85 31.69
CA ASP A 369 4.56 0.77 32.45
C ASP A 369 5.33 -0.25 31.58
N SER A 370 5.30 -0.15 30.25
CA SER A 370 5.94 -1.12 29.34
C SER A 370 6.37 -0.48 28.02
N HIS A 371 7.46 -0.98 27.42
CA HIS A 371 7.71 -0.71 26.00
C HIS A 371 6.66 -1.41 25.14
N SER A 372 6.53 -0.96 23.88
CA SER A 372 5.76 -1.64 22.83
C SER A 372 6.67 -2.04 21.67
N LEU A 373 6.42 -3.21 21.08
CA LEU A 373 6.96 -3.65 19.79
C LEU A 373 5.82 -4.12 18.89
N HIS A 374 5.70 -3.52 17.70
CA HIS A 374 4.86 -4.06 16.62
C HIS A 374 5.67 -4.20 15.32
N LEU A 375 5.12 -5.00 14.42
CA LEU A 375 5.55 -5.11 13.03
C LEU A 375 4.45 -4.51 12.15
N THR A 376 4.78 -3.53 11.32
CA THR A 376 3.90 -3.12 10.23
C THR A 376 4.35 -3.88 8.99
N ILE A 377 3.50 -4.74 8.45
CA ILE A 377 3.62 -5.28 7.10
C ILE A 377 2.92 -4.28 6.17
N SER A 378 3.57 -3.87 5.09
CA SER A 378 3.02 -2.89 4.14
C SER A 378 2.83 -3.52 2.76
N ALA A 379 1.74 -3.19 2.07
CA ALA A 379 1.40 -3.71 0.75
C ALA A 379 0.75 -2.64 -0.15
N ASN A 380 0.50 -2.99 -1.42
CA ASN A 380 -0.27 -2.19 -2.38
C ASN A 380 0.28 -0.76 -2.70
N GLN A 381 1.55 -0.47 -2.39
CA GLN A 381 2.20 0.79 -2.76
C GLN A 381 2.14 1.01 -4.27
N GLN A 382 1.73 2.21 -4.72
CA GLN A 382 1.51 2.57 -6.13
C GLN A 382 0.66 1.56 -6.95
N ARG A 383 -0.16 0.72 -6.30
CA ARG A 383 -0.92 -0.33 -6.97
C ARG A 383 -2.35 0.11 -7.28
N SER A 384 -2.51 1.02 -8.24
CA SER A 384 -3.82 1.58 -8.60
C SER A 384 -4.10 1.56 -10.11
N TRP A 385 -5.37 1.76 -10.48
CA TRP A 385 -5.77 1.95 -11.88
C TRP A 385 -5.07 3.14 -12.55
N ALA A 386 -4.70 4.18 -11.79
CA ALA A 386 -3.94 5.30 -12.33
C ALA A 386 -2.57 4.85 -12.84
N VAL A 387 -1.84 4.06 -12.04
CA VAL A 387 -0.50 3.55 -12.41
C VAL A 387 -0.57 2.56 -13.58
N PHE A 388 -1.60 1.71 -13.63
CA PHE A 388 -1.82 0.85 -14.81
C PHE A 388 -2.06 1.68 -16.10
N LEU A 389 -2.79 2.78 -16.00
CA LEU A 389 -3.05 3.68 -17.13
C LEU A 389 -1.84 4.54 -17.50
N GLU A 390 -1.01 4.93 -16.53
CA GLU A 390 0.23 5.69 -16.76
C GLU A 390 1.25 4.88 -17.58
N GLU A 391 1.39 3.57 -17.32
CA GLU A 391 2.21 2.68 -18.15
C GLU A 391 1.55 2.41 -19.53
N ALA A 392 0.23 2.25 -19.58
CA ALA A 392 -0.47 1.81 -20.80
C ALA A 392 -0.75 2.91 -21.84
N LEU A 393 -1.11 4.12 -21.41
CA LEU A 393 -1.54 5.21 -22.31
C LEU A 393 -0.43 5.71 -23.26
N PRO A 394 0.85 5.83 -22.88
CA PRO A 394 1.93 6.22 -23.80
C PRO A 394 2.10 5.24 -24.96
N GLU A 395 2.02 3.93 -24.68
CA GLU A 395 2.15 2.90 -25.71
C GLU A 395 0.87 2.75 -26.54
N ALA A 396 -0.31 2.84 -25.93
CA ALA A 396 -1.58 2.92 -26.66
C ALA A 396 -1.59 4.10 -27.65
N LEU A 397 -1.07 5.26 -27.24
CA LEU A 397 -0.88 6.43 -28.11
C LEU A 397 0.12 6.15 -29.23
N ARG A 398 1.24 5.46 -28.95
CA ARG A 398 2.23 5.04 -29.96
C ARG A 398 1.61 4.11 -31.00
N LEU A 399 0.84 3.11 -30.57
CA LEU A 399 0.17 2.13 -31.43
C LEU A 399 -0.96 2.77 -32.25
N ALA A 400 -1.78 3.64 -31.65
CA ALA A 400 -2.77 4.42 -32.36
C ALA A 400 -2.11 5.34 -33.41
N ALA A 401 -1.00 6.00 -33.07
CA ALA A 401 -0.25 6.83 -34.01
C ALA A 401 0.39 6.05 -35.17
N GLN A 402 0.63 4.74 -35.03
CA GLN A 402 1.09 3.85 -36.11
C GLN A 402 -0.05 3.34 -36.99
N ASN A 403 -1.21 3.02 -36.42
CA ASN A 403 -2.33 2.43 -37.16
C ASN A 403 -3.28 3.49 -37.76
N GLU A 404 -3.72 4.45 -36.95
CA GLU A 404 -4.74 5.44 -37.32
C GLU A 404 -4.16 6.63 -38.11
N VAL A 405 -4.72 6.93 -39.28
CA VAL A 405 -4.24 8.07 -40.08
C VAL A 405 -4.69 9.42 -39.50
N GLU A 406 -5.79 9.46 -38.74
CA GLU A 406 -6.28 10.66 -38.04
C GLU A 406 -5.27 11.16 -37.00
N MET A 407 -4.67 10.25 -36.23
CA MET A 407 -3.63 10.55 -35.22
C MET A 407 -2.38 11.20 -35.84
N ARG A 408 -2.16 11.02 -37.16
CA ARG A 408 -1.03 11.59 -37.92
C ARG A 408 -1.39 12.85 -38.71
N ARG A 409 -2.61 13.39 -38.58
CA ARG A 409 -3.00 14.64 -39.25
C ARG A 409 -2.40 15.84 -38.52
N THR A 410 -1.94 16.83 -39.29
CA THR A 410 -1.44 18.09 -38.72
C THR A 410 -2.55 18.85 -37.99
N LEU A 411 -2.25 19.38 -36.81
CA LEU A 411 -3.13 20.27 -36.05
C LEU A 411 -3.59 21.48 -36.90
N PRO A 412 -4.76 22.08 -36.60
CA PRO A 412 -5.16 23.36 -37.18
C PRO A 412 -4.07 24.42 -36.93
N ARG A 413 -3.61 25.08 -38.00
CA ARG A 413 -2.49 26.05 -37.94
C ARG A 413 -2.77 27.22 -36.97
N ASP A 414 -4.04 27.53 -36.79
CA ASP A 414 -4.59 28.64 -36.01
C ASP A 414 -5.12 28.21 -34.62
N TYR A 415 -4.82 26.99 -34.14
CA TYR A 415 -5.29 26.54 -32.81
C TYR A 415 -4.80 27.40 -31.64
N LEU A 416 -3.64 28.05 -31.79
CA LEU A 416 -3.10 29.02 -30.82
C LEU A 416 -3.93 30.32 -30.71
N ASP A 417 -4.89 30.55 -31.61
CA ASP A 417 -5.79 31.71 -31.55
C ASP A 417 -7.05 31.41 -30.69
N TYR A 418 -7.25 30.17 -30.20
CA TYR A 418 -8.45 29.75 -29.47
C TYR A 418 -8.27 28.61 -28.43
N MET A 419 -7.08 28.01 -28.30
CA MET A 419 -6.76 26.97 -27.30
C MET A 419 -5.69 27.44 -26.31
N GLY A 420 -5.67 26.85 -25.11
CA GLY A 420 -4.76 27.18 -24.01
C GLY A 420 -5.33 28.23 -23.04
N VAL A 421 -4.60 28.48 -21.94
CA VAL A 421 -5.09 29.24 -20.77
C VAL A 421 -5.57 30.66 -21.11
N SER A 422 -4.92 31.35 -22.07
CA SER A 422 -5.36 32.68 -22.54
C SER A 422 -6.69 32.69 -23.31
N HIS A 423 -7.24 31.50 -23.59
CA HIS A 423 -8.53 31.27 -24.24
C HIS A 423 -9.44 30.35 -23.38
N GLU A 424 -8.99 29.99 -22.19
CA GLU A 424 -9.85 29.50 -21.09
C GLU A 424 -10.80 30.62 -20.69
N ARG A 425 -11.93 30.25 -20.09
CA ARG A 425 -12.76 31.17 -19.34
C ARG A 425 -13.30 30.47 -18.13
N GLU A 426 -13.16 31.13 -16.99
CA GLU A 426 -14.03 30.93 -15.84
C GLU A 426 -15.49 31.04 -16.33
N VAL A 427 -16.31 30.02 -16.04
CA VAL A 427 -17.76 30.17 -16.07
C VAL A 427 -18.12 30.97 -14.82
N PRO A 428 -18.78 32.13 -14.90
CA PRO A 428 -19.08 32.89 -13.69
C PRO A 428 -20.15 32.16 -12.87
N ASP A 429 -19.82 31.75 -11.64
CA ASP A 429 -20.73 31.04 -10.72
C ASP A 429 -21.82 31.92 -10.09
N SER A 430 -22.17 33.03 -10.74
CA SER A 430 -23.18 33.98 -10.26
C SER A 430 -24.41 34.04 -11.18
N GLU A 431 -25.59 33.94 -10.56
CA GLU A 431 -26.90 34.18 -11.20
C GLU A 431 -27.14 35.68 -11.55
N ASP A 432 -26.09 36.46 -11.83
CA ASP A 432 -26.18 37.89 -12.08
C ASP A 432 -26.57 38.16 -13.55
N GLU A 433 -27.89 38.09 -13.84
CA GLU A 433 -28.52 38.39 -15.14
C GLU A 433 -28.30 39.84 -15.66
N GLY A 434 -27.32 40.59 -15.13
CA GLY A 434 -27.09 42.01 -15.39
C GLY A 434 -25.99 42.35 -16.41
N ALA A 435 -25.11 41.41 -16.76
CA ALA A 435 -23.90 41.68 -17.56
C ALA A 435 -23.97 41.15 -19.00
N GLU A 436 -24.79 41.77 -19.86
CA GLU A 436 -24.87 41.46 -21.30
C GLU A 436 -23.57 41.79 -22.07
N GLY A 437 -22.57 40.92 -21.92
CA GLY A 437 -21.43 40.81 -22.81
C GLY A 437 -21.49 39.47 -23.54
N GLU A 438 -22.21 39.40 -24.68
CA GLU A 438 -22.21 38.23 -25.59
C GLU A 438 -20.83 38.04 -26.27
N ALA A 439 -19.81 37.76 -25.47
CA ALA A 439 -18.50 37.34 -25.94
C ALA A 439 -18.64 35.90 -26.43
N HIS A 440 -19.08 35.71 -27.68
CA HIS A 440 -19.15 34.40 -28.31
C HIS A 440 -17.91 33.57 -27.98
N GLU A 441 -18.11 32.34 -27.48
CA GLU A 441 -17.06 31.33 -27.49
C GLU A 441 -16.68 31.05 -28.95
N ASP A 442 -15.39 30.83 -29.22
CA ASP A 442 -14.98 30.46 -30.56
C ASP A 442 -15.40 29.02 -30.85
N PRO A 443 -16.28 28.75 -31.83
CA PRO A 443 -16.76 27.40 -32.10
C PRO A 443 -15.65 26.44 -32.56
N ARG A 444 -14.46 26.96 -32.91
CA ARG A 444 -13.27 26.14 -33.15
C ARG A 444 -12.75 25.45 -31.87
N ARG A 445 -12.96 26.03 -30.67
CA ARG A 445 -12.58 25.40 -29.38
C ARG A 445 -13.41 24.15 -29.11
N ALA A 446 -14.74 24.27 -29.13
CA ALA A 446 -15.65 23.13 -28.98
C ALA A 446 -15.36 22.01 -30.01
N ALA A 447 -15.19 22.36 -31.29
CA ALA A 447 -14.87 21.40 -32.34
C ALA A 447 -13.47 20.74 -32.18
N PHE A 448 -12.50 21.44 -31.56
CA PHE A 448 -11.19 20.86 -31.24
C PHE A 448 -11.29 19.87 -30.08
N VAL A 449 -12.12 20.16 -29.06
CA VAL A 449 -12.37 19.24 -27.93
C VAL A 449 -13.16 18.00 -28.38
N GLU A 450 -14.18 18.17 -29.23
CA GLU A 450 -14.91 17.07 -29.88
C GLU A 450 -13.95 16.17 -30.68
N GLN A 451 -13.11 16.76 -31.54
CA GLN A 451 -12.10 16.00 -32.29
C GLN A 451 -11.07 15.33 -31.36
N LEU A 452 -10.70 15.95 -30.23
CA LEU A 452 -9.76 15.35 -29.28
C LEU A 452 -10.39 14.13 -28.59
N ALA A 453 -11.68 14.18 -28.23
CA ALA A 453 -12.41 13.05 -27.65
C ALA A 453 -12.46 11.85 -28.63
N ASP A 454 -12.78 12.08 -29.91
CA ASP A 454 -12.72 11.06 -30.98
C ASP A 454 -11.34 10.40 -31.08
N LEU A 455 -10.25 11.18 -30.91
CA LEU A 455 -8.89 10.68 -30.96
C LEU A 455 -8.50 9.90 -29.68
N VAL A 456 -9.01 10.30 -28.51
CA VAL A 456 -8.83 9.54 -27.26
C VAL A 456 -9.60 8.21 -27.31
N GLU A 457 -10.82 8.17 -27.87
CA GLU A 457 -11.53 6.91 -28.10
C GLU A 457 -10.73 6.00 -29.03
N LYS A 458 -10.08 6.54 -30.08
CA LYS A 458 -9.14 5.78 -30.91
C LYS A 458 -7.95 5.24 -30.10
N VAL A 459 -7.33 6.02 -29.21
CA VAL A 459 -6.24 5.54 -28.34
C VAL A 459 -6.69 4.36 -27.48
N MET A 460 -7.88 4.43 -26.86
CA MET A 460 -8.41 3.36 -26.03
C MET A 460 -8.61 2.03 -26.78
N HIS A 461 -8.86 2.06 -28.09
CA HIS A 461 -8.95 0.87 -28.94
C HIS A 461 -7.60 0.19 -29.24
N HIS A 462 -6.47 0.86 -28.99
CA HIS A 462 -5.11 0.33 -29.18
C HIS A 462 -4.38 0.06 -27.84
N MET A 463 -5.12 -0.06 -26.73
CA MET A 463 -4.57 -0.30 -25.38
C MET A 463 -3.83 -1.66 -25.26
N PRO A 464 -2.53 -1.68 -24.89
CA PRO A 464 -1.74 -2.90 -24.76
C PRO A 464 -1.94 -3.55 -23.37
N ILE A 465 -3.16 -4.00 -23.09
CA ILE A 465 -3.57 -4.47 -21.76
C ILE A 465 -2.68 -5.63 -21.25
N ASP A 466 -2.50 -6.68 -22.05
CA ASP A 466 -1.72 -7.85 -21.61
C ASP A 466 -0.21 -7.56 -21.50
N PRO A 467 0.46 -6.88 -22.47
CA PRO A 467 1.86 -6.47 -22.31
C PRO A 467 2.14 -5.57 -21.09
N VAL A 468 1.22 -4.68 -20.72
CA VAL A 468 1.37 -3.84 -19.51
C VAL A 468 1.20 -4.69 -18.24
N ALA A 469 0.28 -5.64 -18.24
CA ALA A 469 0.15 -6.60 -17.14
C ALA A 469 1.41 -7.48 -16.99
N ASP A 470 2.05 -7.87 -18.11
CA ASP A 470 3.35 -8.56 -18.10
C ASP A 470 4.49 -7.67 -17.59
N GLN A 471 4.58 -6.42 -18.05
CA GLN A 471 5.57 -5.43 -17.58
C GLN A 471 5.48 -5.21 -16.06
N LEU A 472 4.27 -4.99 -15.54
CA LEU A 472 4.04 -4.84 -14.09
C LEU A 472 4.33 -6.14 -13.32
N ALA A 473 4.02 -7.31 -13.89
CA ALA A 473 4.38 -8.60 -13.29
C ALA A 473 5.90 -8.82 -13.24
N VAL A 474 6.65 -8.40 -14.26
CA VAL A 474 8.12 -8.43 -14.28
C VAL A 474 8.70 -7.46 -13.25
N GLN A 475 8.20 -6.22 -13.16
CA GLN A 475 8.61 -5.26 -12.12
C GLN A 475 8.39 -5.82 -10.71
N PHE A 476 7.25 -6.49 -10.46
CA PHE A 476 7.02 -7.21 -9.20
C PHE A 476 8.02 -8.35 -8.97
N LEU A 477 8.29 -9.18 -9.99
CA LEU A 477 9.27 -10.27 -9.89
C LEU A 477 10.71 -9.78 -9.67
N GLN A 478 11.06 -8.59 -10.16
CA GLN A 478 12.35 -7.92 -9.87
C GLN A 478 12.45 -7.50 -8.40
N GLN A 479 11.42 -6.86 -7.87
CA GLN A 479 11.48 -6.20 -6.55
C GLN A 479 11.31 -7.16 -5.37
N ARG A 480 10.58 -8.27 -5.56
CA ARG A 480 10.14 -9.19 -4.49
C ARG A 480 11.26 -10.04 -3.86
N LEU A 481 10.98 -10.65 -2.70
CA LEU A 481 11.90 -11.60 -2.08
C LEU A 481 12.07 -12.89 -2.89
N PRO A 482 13.27 -13.52 -2.87
CA PRO A 482 13.43 -14.89 -3.30
C PRO A 482 12.59 -15.82 -2.40
N PRO A 483 11.99 -16.90 -2.91
CA PRO A 483 11.17 -17.78 -2.10
C PRO A 483 12.00 -18.53 -1.04
N PRO A 484 11.46 -18.75 0.17
CA PRO A 484 12.16 -19.48 1.22
C PRO A 484 12.22 -21.00 0.91
N PRO A 485 13.34 -21.70 1.17
CA PRO A 485 13.42 -23.14 0.98
C PRO A 485 12.36 -23.89 1.79
N LYS A 486 11.57 -24.73 1.11
CA LYS A 486 10.51 -25.57 1.71
C LYS A 486 11.05 -26.45 2.83
N LYS A 487 10.21 -26.73 3.84
CA LYS A 487 10.51 -27.73 4.88
C LYS A 487 10.90 -29.07 4.25
N GLY A 488 12.13 -29.53 4.51
CA GLY A 488 12.68 -30.79 3.99
C GLY A 488 13.49 -30.71 2.69
N ALA A 489 13.49 -29.57 1.97
CA ALA A 489 14.18 -29.44 0.69
C ALA A 489 15.69 -29.75 0.76
N ALA A 490 16.36 -29.45 1.87
CA ALA A 490 17.79 -29.74 2.07
C ALA A 490 18.12 -31.25 2.09
N ALA A 491 17.15 -32.13 2.41
CA ALA A 491 17.34 -33.58 2.29
C ALA A 491 17.20 -34.03 0.83
N ALA A 492 16.15 -33.57 0.15
CA ALA A 492 15.90 -33.88 -1.26
C ALA A 492 17.02 -33.37 -2.18
N ALA A 493 17.55 -32.16 -1.94
CA ALA A 493 18.65 -31.59 -2.71
C ALA A 493 19.94 -32.44 -2.61
N GLY A 494 20.19 -33.08 -1.46
CA GLY A 494 21.32 -33.98 -1.28
C GLY A 494 21.24 -35.27 -2.12
N GLU A 495 20.03 -35.73 -2.43
CA GLU A 495 19.79 -36.88 -3.32
C GLU A 495 19.67 -36.44 -4.79
N ALA A 496 18.96 -35.34 -5.08
CA ALA A 496 18.76 -34.82 -6.44
C ALA A 496 20.08 -34.33 -7.10
N ALA A 497 21.00 -33.76 -6.32
CA ALA A 497 22.34 -33.42 -6.80
C ALA A 497 23.17 -34.65 -7.26
N SER A 498 22.72 -35.88 -6.95
CA SER A 498 23.37 -37.13 -7.38
C SER A 498 22.85 -37.66 -8.73
N SER A 499 22.96 -36.83 -9.78
CA SER A 499 23.05 -37.28 -11.17
C SER A 499 21.85 -38.04 -11.77
N GLY A 500 20.61 -37.65 -11.43
CA GLY A 500 19.44 -38.04 -12.21
C GLY A 500 19.40 -37.31 -13.56
N SER A 501 19.65 -38.00 -14.67
CA SER A 501 19.50 -37.42 -16.01
C SER A 501 18.03 -37.09 -16.29
N VAL A 502 17.74 -35.84 -16.66
CA VAL A 502 16.42 -35.45 -17.19
C VAL A 502 16.09 -36.35 -18.39
N GLY A 503 14.88 -36.88 -18.42
CA GLY A 503 14.40 -37.77 -19.48
C GLY A 503 12.89 -37.97 -19.38
N PRO A 504 12.29 -38.75 -20.31
CA PRO A 504 10.85 -38.73 -20.55
C PRO A 504 9.97 -39.23 -19.38
N ASN A 505 10.56 -39.85 -18.34
CA ASN A 505 9.84 -40.31 -17.14
C ASN A 505 9.99 -39.37 -15.91
N THR A 506 10.80 -38.31 -16.01
CA THR A 506 10.88 -37.28 -14.98
C THR A 506 9.56 -36.50 -14.94
N ARG A 507 9.08 -36.17 -13.74
CA ARG A 507 7.97 -35.24 -13.53
C ARG A 507 8.47 -33.97 -12.86
N VAL A 508 8.09 -32.82 -13.41
CA VAL A 508 8.50 -31.49 -12.95
C VAL A 508 7.29 -30.59 -12.71
N ALA A 509 7.47 -29.62 -11.82
CA ALA A 509 6.50 -28.58 -11.49
C ALA A 509 7.26 -27.31 -11.07
N LEU A 510 6.59 -26.15 -11.13
CA LEU A 510 7.06 -24.88 -10.60
C LEU A 510 7.40 -25.01 -9.12
N THR A 511 8.57 -24.53 -8.71
CA THR A 511 9.08 -24.73 -7.34
C THR A 511 8.19 -24.02 -6.31
N HIS A 512 7.67 -22.83 -6.59
CA HIS A 512 6.71 -22.12 -5.73
C HIS A 512 5.73 -21.33 -6.61
N ARG A 513 4.48 -21.11 -6.16
CA ARG A 513 3.49 -20.36 -6.95
C ARG A 513 3.92 -18.89 -7.15
N GLY A 514 3.78 -18.39 -8.37
CA GLY A 514 4.01 -16.98 -8.73
C GLY A 514 5.47 -16.51 -8.72
N ILE A 515 6.44 -17.40 -8.95
CA ILE A 515 7.89 -17.05 -8.98
C ILE A 515 8.45 -16.75 -10.36
N ALA A 516 7.68 -17.01 -11.41
CA ALA A 516 8.10 -16.86 -12.79
C ALA A 516 6.95 -16.33 -13.66
N ARG A 517 7.29 -15.60 -14.72
CA ARG A 517 6.37 -15.09 -15.75
C ARG A 517 7.00 -15.36 -17.12
N LEU A 518 6.20 -15.88 -18.05
CA LEU A 518 6.56 -15.89 -19.48
C LEU A 518 6.18 -14.53 -20.06
N VAL A 519 7.11 -13.91 -20.80
CA VAL A 519 6.90 -12.70 -21.59
C VAL A 519 7.42 -12.96 -23.01
N ILE A 520 6.79 -12.38 -24.03
CA ILE A 520 7.25 -12.49 -25.42
C ILE A 520 7.86 -11.15 -25.84
N ASP A 521 9.19 -11.09 -25.94
CA ASP A 521 9.86 -9.95 -26.56
C ASP A 521 9.60 -9.94 -28.08
N THR A 522 9.33 -8.74 -28.61
CA THR A 522 9.12 -8.46 -30.03
C THR A 522 9.88 -7.22 -30.52
N GLU A 523 10.77 -6.63 -29.71
CA GLU A 523 11.67 -5.55 -30.15
C GLU A 523 12.83 -6.11 -31.01
N GLY A 524 13.22 -7.36 -30.78
CA GLY A 524 14.22 -8.08 -31.57
C GLY A 524 13.86 -8.31 -33.05
N PRO A 525 14.84 -8.67 -33.89
CA PRO A 525 14.60 -9.00 -35.31
C PRO A 525 13.81 -10.31 -35.50
N GLU A 526 13.81 -11.17 -34.49
CA GLU A 526 13.02 -12.40 -34.36
C GLU A 526 12.51 -12.43 -32.89
N PRO A 527 11.23 -12.77 -32.62
CA PRO A 527 10.69 -12.79 -31.25
C PRO A 527 11.37 -13.81 -30.33
N ILE A 528 11.41 -13.52 -29.04
CA ILE A 528 12.04 -14.34 -28.00
C ILE A 528 11.02 -14.63 -26.89
N ALA A 529 11.03 -15.86 -26.38
CA ALA A 529 10.25 -16.27 -25.21
C ALA A 529 11.12 -16.14 -23.95
N GLU A 530 10.80 -15.18 -23.09
CA GLU A 530 11.54 -14.86 -21.88
C GLU A 530 10.85 -15.41 -20.63
N VAL A 531 11.57 -16.15 -19.79
CA VAL A 531 11.11 -16.51 -18.44
C VAL A 531 11.81 -15.64 -17.40
N HIS A 532 11.13 -14.59 -16.96
CA HIS A 532 11.57 -13.74 -15.84
C HIS A 532 11.26 -14.46 -14.53
N HIS A 533 12.21 -14.54 -13.58
CA HIS A 533 11.99 -15.23 -12.31
C HIS A 533 12.71 -14.65 -11.08
N CYS A 534 12.07 -14.76 -9.91
CA CYS A 534 12.60 -14.23 -8.65
C CYS A 534 13.57 -15.16 -7.88
N MET A 535 13.86 -16.36 -8.40
CA MET A 535 14.69 -17.38 -7.71
C MET A 535 16.12 -16.90 -7.36
N ALA A 536 16.66 -15.93 -8.09
CA ALA A 536 17.99 -15.38 -7.87
C ALA A 536 18.01 -14.12 -6.98
N ASN A 537 16.85 -13.61 -6.58
CA ASN A 537 16.72 -12.28 -5.99
C ASN A 537 17.52 -12.14 -4.69
N ARG A 538 18.16 -10.99 -4.54
CA ARG A 538 19.02 -10.66 -3.39
C ARG A 538 18.17 -10.26 -2.19
N ARG A 539 17.91 -11.19 -1.27
CA ARG A 539 17.20 -10.93 0.00
C ARG A 539 17.77 -9.74 0.79
N ASP A 540 19.08 -9.48 0.72
CA ASP A 540 19.74 -8.34 1.38
C ASP A 540 19.50 -6.98 0.68
N LEU A 541 19.04 -7.00 -0.58
CA LEU A 541 18.61 -5.84 -1.37
C LEU A 541 17.08 -5.68 -1.45
N HIS A 542 16.29 -6.58 -0.88
CA HIS A 542 14.83 -6.51 -0.95
C HIS A 542 14.29 -5.15 -0.46
N ALA A 543 13.44 -4.51 -1.26
CA ALA A 543 12.92 -3.15 -1.03
C ALA A 543 14.02 -2.12 -0.73
N LYS A 544 15.23 -2.30 -1.27
CA LYS A 544 16.23 -1.23 -1.36
C LYS A 544 15.86 -0.37 -2.57
N LYS A 545 15.48 0.89 -2.32
CA LYS A 545 15.51 1.93 -3.36
C LYS A 545 16.91 1.94 -4.00
N PRO A 546 17.05 1.88 -5.33
CA PRO A 546 18.34 2.08 -5.99
C PRO A 546 19.01 3.37 -5.49
N ALA A 547 20.34 3.46 -5.53
CA ALA A 547 21.01 4.73 -5.15
C ALA A 547 20.60 5.87 -6.10
N ASP A 548 20.16 5.45 -7.27
CA ASP A 548 19.81 6.17 -8.46
C ASP A 548 18.46 6.90 -8.36
N GLU A 549 17.60 6.63 -7.36
CA GLU A 549 16.43 7.51 -7.13
C GLU A 549 16.84 8.93 -6.68
N GLN A 550 18.00 9.09 -6.03
CA GLN A 550 18.62 10.41 -5.83
C GLN A 550 19.52 10.78 -7.01
N GLU A 551 20.31 9.83 -7.55
CA GLU A 551 21.30 10.13 -8.60
C GLU A 551 20.73 10.34 -10.03
N ALA A 552 19.44 10.03 -10.28
CA ALA A 552 18.77 10.20 -11.58
C ALA A 552 17.92 11.48 -11.70
N LEU A 553 17.59 12.15 -10.59
CA LEU A 553 17.15 13.55 -10.62
C LEU A 553 18.30 14.46 -11.10
N ASP A 554 19.53 14.05 -10.80
CA ASP A 554 20.78 14.80 -11.02
C ASP A 554 21.37 14.64 -12.44
N LYS A 555 20.81 13.79 -13.32
CA LYS A 555 21.40 13.46 -14.65
C LYS A 555 20.40 13.18 -15.77
N ASP A 556 20.55 13.91 -16.87
CA ASP A 556 19.91 13.63 -18.16
C ASP A 556 20.23 12.20 -18.69
N LEU A 557 19.20 11.34 -18.72
CA LEU A 557 19.04 10.17 -19.60
C LEU A 557 19.97 8.93 -19.43
N GLU A 558 19.49 7.83 -20.01
CA GLU A 558 20.15 6.52 -20.23
C GLU A 558 20.42 5.61 -19.01
N SER A 559 19.45 4.74 -18.73
CA SER A 559 19.63 3.37 -18.20
C SER A 559 20.26 3.19 -16.80
N VAL A 560 19.47 3.46 -15.77
CA VAL A 560 19.65 2.80 -14.47
C VAL A 560 19.23 1.33 -14.60
N ALA A 561 20.21 0.43 -14.62
CA ALA A 561 19.92 -1.00 -14.57
C ALA A 561 19.55 -1.42 -13.14
N VAL A 562 18.25 -1.52 -12.86
CA VAL A 562 17.72 -2.39 -11.81
C VAL A 562 18.39 -3.76 -11.97
N GLU A 563 18.91 -4.38 -10.90
CA GLU A 563 19.41 -5.77 -10.96
C GLU A 563 18.24 -6.67 -11.37
N ALA A 564 18.16 -6.99 -12.67
CA ALA A 564 16.96 -7.58 -13.27
C ALA A 564 16.60 -8.93 -12.62
N ALA A 565 15.29 -9.23 -12.64
CA ALA A 565 14.81 -10.58 -12.42
C ALA A 565 15.59 -11.49 -13.36
N SER A 566 16.01 -12.65 -12.90
CA SER A 566 16.83 -13.51 -13.76
C SER A 566 15.96 -14.03 -14.90
N THR A 567 16.33 -13.61 -16.11
CA THR A 567 15.64 -13.96 -17.35
C THR A 567 16.30 -15.19 -17.96
N LEU A 568 15.48 -16.11 -18.47
CA LEU A 568 15.92 -17.21 -19.32
C LEU A 568 15.30 -17.02 -20.70
N GLU A 569 16.16 -16.73 -21.69
CA GLU A 569 15.77 -16.55 -23.09
C GLU A 569 15.64 -17.90 -23.80
N PHE A 570 14.55 -18.08 -24.55
CA PHE A 570 14.29 -19.25 -25.40
C PHE A 570 13.77 -18.82 -26.78
N PRO A 571 13.98 -19.61 -27.85
CA PRO A 571 13.33 -19.35 -29.15
C PRO A 571 11.80 -19.33 -29.01
N ILE A 572 11.13 -18.49 -29.80
CA ILE A 572 9.66 -18.35 -29.75
C ILE A 572 8.91 -19.68 -29.97
N GLY A 573 9.46 -20.60 -30.78
CA GLY A 573 8.91 -21.95 -30.99
C GLY A 573 8.93 -22.88 -29.77
N CYS A 574 9.50 -22.42 -28.65
CA CYS A 574 9.48 -23.09 -27.36
C CYS A 574 8.40 -22.54 -26.39
N ALA A 575 7.69 -21.46 -26.74
CA ALA A 575 6.79 -20.76 -25.82
C ALA A 575 5.69 -21.65 -25.22
N GLU A 576 5.03 -22.50 -26.03
CA GLU A 576 4.01 -23.46 -25.53
C GLU A 576 4.60 -24.44 -24.50
N ILE A 577 5.82 -24.94 -24.73
CA ILE A 577 6.51 -25.85 -23.80
C ILE A 577 6.84 -25.12 -22.49
N VAL A 578 7.29 -23.87 -22.58
CA VAL A 578 7.64 -23.04 -21.43
C VAL A 578 6.41 -22.72 -20.59
N ASP A 579 5.31 -22.30 -21.21
CA ASP A 579 4.02 -22.03 -20.57
C ASP A 579 3.49 -23.25 -19.80
N ILE A 580 3.41 -24.41 -20.47
CA ILE A 580 3.03 -25.69 -19.87
C ILE A 580 3.90 -26.05 -18.65
N LEU A 581 5.19 -25.69 -18.68
CA LEU A 581 6.13 -25.96 -17.59
C LEU A 581 5.98 -25.01 -16.40
N ILE A 582 5.71 -23.72 -16.61
CA ILE A 582 5.56 -22.75 -15.51
C ILE A 582 4.17 -22.78 -14.89
N SER A 583 3.12 -23.11 -15.66
CA SER A 583 1.78 -23.41 -15.10
C SER A 583 1.73 -24.75 -14.37
N ALA A 584 2.66 -25.70 -14.61
CA ALA A 584 2.68 -26.97 -13.89
C ALA A 584 2.87 -26.76 -12.38
N GLY A 585 1.82 -26.99 -11.57
CA GLY A 585 1.84 -26.76 -10.13
C GLY A 585 1.65 -25.30 -9.69
N SER A 586 1.30 -24.39 -10.60
CA SER A 586 0.93 -23.00 -10.29
C SER A 586 -0.32 -22.89 -9.40
N GLY A 587 -1.21 -23.90 -9.49
CA GLY A 587 -2.53 -23.89 -8.86
C GLY A 587 -3.64 -23.31 -9.74
N GLU A 588 -3.33 -22.90 -10.97
CA GLU A 588 -4.30 -22.32 -11.92
C GLU A 588 -5.42 -23.30 -12.30
N PRO A 589 -6.66 -22.84 -12.54
CA PRO A 589 -7.79 -23.70 -12.88
C PRO A 589 -7.55 -24.56 -14.14
N GLY A 590 -7.29 -25.85 -13.94
CA GLY A 590 -7.04 -26.82 -15.00
C GLY A 590 -5.56 -27.16 -15.22
N ALA A 591 -4.63 -26.44 -14.59
CA ALA A 591 -3.21 -26.76 -14.66
C ALA A 591 -2.87 -28.05 -13.86
N PRO A 592 -1.96 -28.91 -14.37
CA PRO A 592 -1.59 -30.15 -13.70
C PRO A 592 -0.61 -29.91 -12.54
N GLU A 593 -0.70 -30.69 -11.45
CA GLU A 593 0.23 -30.59 -10.31
C GLU A 593 1.72 -30.80 -10.68
N ALA A 594 1.99 -31.58 -11.73
CA ALA A 594 3.33 -31.83 -12.27
C ALA A 594 3.24 -32.46 -13.67
N VAL A 595 3.94 -31.89 -14.65
CA VAL A 595 4.03 -32.41 -16.03
C VAL A 595 5.14 -33.46 -16.14
N ARG A 596 4.93 -34.47 -16.99
CA ARG A 596 5.95 -35.48 -17.34
C ARG A 596 6.68 -35.02 -18.60
N VAL A 597 8.02 -35.02 -18.58
CA VAL A 597 8.82 -34.44 -19.69
C VAL A 597 8.54 -35.14 -21.04
N GLY A 598 8.25 -36.44 -21.02
CA GLY A 598 7.90 -37.21 -22.22
C GLY A 598 6.44 -37.07 -22.70
N ASP A 599 5.65 -36.19 -22.08
CA ASP A 599 4.28 -35.82 -22.48
C ASP A 599 4.21 -34.37 -23.03
N LEU A 600 5.32 -33.64 -23.06
CA LEU A 600 5.43 -32.29 -23.63
C LEU A 600 5.31 -32.32 -25.17
N PRO A 601 4.83 -31.24 -25.82
CA PRO A 601 4.88 -31.11 -27.27
C PRO A 601 6.33 -31.03 -27.78
N ALA A 602 6.52 -31.29 -29.07
CA ALA A 602 7.76 -30.94 -29.76
C ALA A 602 7.75 -29.43 -30.05
N PRO A 603 8.91 -28.74 -30.01
CA PRO A 603 9.00 -27.33 -30.35
C PRO A 603 8.70 -27.09 -31.84
N GLU A 604 8.34 -25.87 -32.20
CA GLU A 604 7.92 -25.55 -33.58
C GLU A 604 9.10 -25.47 -34.58
N GLY A 605 10.31 -25.13 -34.13
CA GLY A 605 11.50 -25.03 -34.98
C GLY A 605 12.30 -26.32 -35.12
N ASP A 606 12.80 -26.63 -36.33
CA ASP A 606 13.67 -27.79 -36.61
C ASP A 606 15.02 -27.74 -35.84
N ASP A 607 15.48 -26.55 -35.45
CA ASP A 607 16.74 -26.30 -34.71
C ASP A 607 16.51 -25.94 -33.21
N ASP A 608 15.26 -25.97 -32.72
CA ASP A 608 14.91 -25.57 -31.35
C ASP A 608 15.42 -26.55 -30.26
N PRO A 609 15.67 -26.09 -29.03
CA PRO A 609 16.12 -26.94 -27.92
C PRO A 609 15.07 -28.00 -27.54
N SER A 610 15.53 -29.22 -27.22
CA SER A 610 14.62 -30.30 -26.83
C SER A 610 13.88 -30.01 -25.51
N PRO A 611 12.70 -30.62 -25.26
CA PRO A 611 11.99 -30.47 -23.99
C PRO A 611 12.84 -30.85 -22.76
N GLU A 612 13.72 -31.85 -22.85
CA GLU A 612 14.66 -32.15 -21.75
C GLU A 612 15.69 -31.05 -21.51
N SER A 613 16.05 -30.30 -22.55
CA SER A 613 17.00 -29.19 -22.49
C SER A 613 16.38 -27.94 -21.86
N LEU A 614 15.15 -27.61 -22.26
CA LEU A 614 14.32 -26.56 -21.64
C LEU A 614 14.08 -26.85 -20.15
N VAL A 615 13.62 -28.07 -19.83
CA VAL A 615 13.41 -28.53 -18.45
C VAL A 615 14.72 -28.49 -17.65
N LYS A 616 15.86 -28.83 -18.24
CA LYS A 616 17.16 -28.74 -17.55
C LYS A 616 17.50 -27.28 -17.21
N ALA A 617 17.33 -26.33 -18.14
CA ALA A 617 17.64 -24.92 -17.87
C ALA A 617 16.80 -24.37 -16.70
N LEU A 618 15.50 -24.64 -16.70
CA LEU A 618 14.57 -24.22 -15.64
C LEU A 618 14.80 -24.95 -14.30
N LEU A 619 15.31 -26.19 -14.31
CA LEU A 619 15.77 -26.90 -13.11
C LEU A 619 17.10 -26.34 -12.57
N ASP A 620 18.07 -26.03 -13.43
CA ASP A 620 19.35 -25.44 -13.03
C ASP A 620 19.16 -24.05 -12.39
N ALA A 621 18.18 -23.27 -12.89
CA ALA A 621 17.77 -21.99 -12.34
C ALA A 621 16.87 -22.09 -11.08
N GLY A 622 16.43 -23.30 -10.72
CA GLY A 622 15.53 -23.55 -9.59
C GLY A 622 14.08 -23.12 -9.78
N VAL A 623 13.68 -22.69 -10.98
CA VAL A 623 12.29 -22.35 -11.34
C VAL A 623 11.40 -23.59 -11.28
N LEU A 624 11.92 -24.74 -11.70
CA LEU A 624 11.27 -26.04 -11.55
C LEU A 624 11.91 -26.88 -10.44
N GLU A 625 11.12 -27.83 -9.91
CA GLU A 625 11.57 -28.91 -9.05
C GLU A 625 11.12 -30.27 -9.59
N VAL A 626 11.83 -31.35 -9.23
CA VAL A 626 11.43 -32.72 -9.59
C VAL A 626 10.42 -33.27 -8.58
N ARG A 627 9.17 -33.44 -8.99
CA ARG A 627 8.09 -34.07 -8.20
C ARG A 627 8.10 -35.60 -8.24
N GLY A 628 9.11 -36.19 -8.90
CA GLY A 628 9.43 -37.61 -8.87
C GLY A 628 9.73 -38.18 -10.27
N THR A 629 10.05 -39.46 -10.32
CA THR A 629 10.15 -40.23 -11.57
C THR A 629 9.03 -41.27 -11.61
N ALA A 630 8.31 -41.37 -12.71
CA ALA A 630 7.33 -42.43 -12.90
C ALA A 630 8.04 -43.81 -12.88
N ALA A 631 7.54 -44.73 -12.05
CA ALA A 631 8.01 -46.11 -12.05
C ALA A 631 7.68 -46.77 -13.41
N SER A 632 8.68 -47.44 -14.00
CA SER A 632 8.65 -48.05 -15.34
C SER A 632 7.83 -49.33 -15.43
#